data_AF-A0A8T8WSL1-F1
#
_entry.id   AF-A0A8T8WSL1-F1
#
_cell.length_a   1.000
_cell.length_b   1.000
_cell.length_c   1.000
_cell.angle_alpha   90.00
_cell.angle_beta   90.00
_cell.angle_gamma   90.00
#
_symmetry.space_group_name_H-M   'P 1'
#
loop_
_entity.id
_entity.type
_entity.pdbx_description
1 polymer ?
#
loop_
_entity_poly.entity_id
_entity_poly.type
_entity_poly.pdbx_seq_one_letter_code
_entity_poly.pdbx_strand_id
1 'polypeptide(L)'
;MLILPLLLIVVTASSLSAAHPHPTDTVNVTSTTYYLQIAIKNSLPVPLKHIRFAHISKQELNVQTWDDVPSGQTLPAVWIKYATGIFTGSDTWNLDITFEDGETFYIDRDSTCNLQESDSGQVYTWTIEGSTFHMPMNSDGMNTPIHNNDDEDEFNTYAFARIKNEFDQTFEWSQLAHTHEGTGERRSEWTTSIPPQGFSPVVPVYFTTGFGNTDTDFWAVRAKYSADGGVHYLLRQTDENYKCMLKSGDAGQLFHVGIRGQHSRSGDFILDIPSGSCTVGLVQSKEGTTGSVNVEL
;
A
#
# COMPACT_ATOMS: atom_id res chain seq x y z
N MET A 1 35.39 51.81 59.46
CA MET A 1 34.89 51.72 60.86
C MET A 1 33.86 50.60 60.88
N LEU A 2 34.28 49.36 61.10
CA LEU A 2 34.45 48.64 62.38
C LEU A 2 33.11 48.22 63.02
N ILE A 3 33.05 46.90 63.27
CA ILE A 3 32.41 46.19 64.39
C ILE A 3 31.05 45.53 64.13
N LEU A 4 31.13 44.20 64.01
CA LEU A 4 30.14 43.22 64.44
C LEU A 4 29.98 43.25 65.97
N PRO A 5 28.78 42.98 66.52
CA PRO A 5 28.76 42.00 67.62
C PRO A 5 27.57 41.02 67.60
N LEU A 6 27.94 39.74 67.75
CA LEU A 6 27.51 38.75 68.74
C LEU A 6 26.06 38.67 69.29
N LEU A 7 25.54 37.43 69.18
CA LEU A 7 24.50 36.69 69.91
C LEU A 7 23.95 37.22 71.25
N LEU A 8 22.63 36.98 71.48
CA LEU A 8 22.15 36.11 72.57
C LEU A 8 20.73 35.54 72.31
N ILE A 9 20.50 34.32 72.80
CA ILE A 9 19.31 33.45 72.70
C ILE A 9 18.36 33.67 73.88
N VAL A 10 17.02 33.60 73.69
CA VAL A 10 16.06 32.93 74.62
C VAL A 10 14.85 32.37 73.83
N VAL A 11 14.39 31.19 74.24
CA VAL A 11 13.39 30.30 73.62
C VAL A 11 12.02 30.41 74.33
N THR A 12 10.97 29.94 73.63
CA THR A 12 9.66 29.41 74.05
C THR A 12 8.46 30.37 74.08
N ALA A 13 7.45 30.11 73.26
CA ALA A 13 6.29 29.29 73.65
C ALA A 13 5.34 29.05 72.46
N SER A 14 4.83 27.83 72.39
CA SER A 14 4.04 27.22 71.35
C SER A 14 2.60 27.75 71.28
N SER A 15 2.04 27.86 70.08
CA SER A 15 0.61 27.64 69.89
C SER A 15 0.39 26.73 68.68
N LEU A 16 -0.17 25.55 68.94
CA LEU A 16 -0.64 24.61 67.92
C LEU A 16 -1.82 25.25 67.20
N SER A 17 -1.63 25.65 65.95
CA SER A 17 -2.73 25.91 65.04
C SER A 17 -3.21 24.57 64.49
N ALA A 18 -4.45 24.21 64.81
CA ALA A 18 -5.14 23.08 64.22
C ALA A 18 -5.27 23.28 62.70
N ALA A 19 -4.46 22.56 61.91
CA ALA A 19 -4.67 22.47 60.48
C ALA A 19 -5.92 21.61 60.22
N HIS A 20 -6.90 22.22 59.56
CA HIS A 20 -8.08 21.54 59.04
C HIS A 20 -7.64 20.37 58.15
N PRO A 21 -8.25 19.16 58.28
CA PRO A 21 -8.08 18.13 57.28
C PRO A 21 -8.76 18.62 56.00
N HIS A 22 -7.96 18.90 54.96
CA HIS A 22 -8.48 18.92 53.60
C HIS A 22 -9.10 17.54 53.32
N PRO A 23 -10.31 17.47 52.74
CA PRO A 23 -10.78 16.22 52.18
C PRO A 23 -9.84 15.91 51.02
N THR A 24 -8.96 14.93 51.20
CA THR A 24 -8.39 14.23 50.06
C THR A 24 -9.55 13.50 49.40
N ASP A 25 -10.18 14.15 48.43
CA ASP A 25 -10.93 13.44 47.40
C ASP A 25 -9.90 12.58 46.67
N THR A 26 -9.66 11.38 47.20
CA THR A 26 -9.08 10.29 46.43
C THR A 26 -10.10 9.92 45.38
N VAL A 27 -10.08 10.66 44.26
CA VAL A 27 -10.66 10.17 43.02
C VAL A 27 -9.93 8.85 42.75
N ASN A 28 -10.65 7.73 42.86
CA ASN A 28 -10.14 6.45 42.38
C ASN A 28 -9.99 6.59 40.87
N VAL A 29 -8.80 6.99 40.42
CA VAL A 29 -8.45 7.08 39.02
C VAL A 29 -8.12 5.67 38.54
N THR A 30 -9.13 4.94 38.08
CA THR A 30 -8.96 3.57 37.59
C THR A 30 -8.82 3.57 36.07
N SER A 31 -7.77 2.89 35.59
CA SER A 31 -7.67 2.41 34.21
C SER A 31 -8.42 1.09 34.12
N THR A 32 -9.26 0.92 33.10
CA THR A 32 -9.98 -0.34 32.86
C THR A 32 -9.42 -1.00 31.60
N THR A 33 -9.07 -2.29 31.70
CA THR A 33 -8.58 -3.09 30.57
C THR A 33 -9.73 -3.70 29.80
N TYR A 34 -9.66 -3.63 28.47
CA TYR A 34 -10.62 -4.21 27.56
C TYR A 34 -9.92 -5.06 26.49
N TYR A 35 -10.71 -5.86 25.80
CA TYR A 35 -10.27 -6.73 24.72
C TYR A 35 -11.23 -6.64 23.54
N LEU A 36 -10.68 -6.79 22.35
CA LEU A 36 -11.42 -6.97 21.09
C LEU A 36 -10.64 -7.93 20.18
N GLN A 37 -11.23 -8.27 19.04
CA GLN A 37 -10.52 -8.99 17.98
C GLN A 37 -10.49 -8.21 16.66
N ILE A 38 -9.39 -8.34 15.92
CA ILE A 38 -9.22 -7.74 14.60
C ILE A 38 -8.79 -8.80 13.60
N ALA A 39 -9.55 -8.98 12.53
CA ALA A 39 -9.11 -9.69 11.34
C ALA A 39 -8.67 -8.68 10.26
N ILE A 40 -7.71 -9.06 9.43
CA ILE A 40 -7.26 -8.26 8.28
C ILE A 40 -7.65 -8.98 6.99
N LYS A 41 -8.27 -8.26 6.05
CA LYS A 41 -8.61 -8.76 4.74
C LYS A 41 -7.73 -8.10 3.67
N ASN A 42 -7.07 -8.93 2.86
CA ASN A 42 -6.45 -8.49 1.62
C ASN A 42 -7.57 -8.36 0.55
N SER A 43 -8.02 -7.15 0.24
CA SER A 43 -8.96 -6.89 -0.87
C SER A 43 -8.27 -6.37 -2.13
N LEU A 44 -6.94 -6.40 -2.19
CA LEU A 44 -6.18 -6.06 -3.40
C LEU A 44 -6.42 -7.13 -4.48
N PRO A 45 -6.31 -6.79 -5.78
CA PRO A 45 -6.48 -7.74 -6.87
C PRO A 45 -5.29 -8.69 -7.07
N VAL A 46 -4.30 -8.66 -6.17
CA VAL A 46 -3.09 -9.47 -6.19
C VAL A 46 -2.85 -10.14 -4.84
N PRO A 47 -2.17 -11.30 -4.80
CA PRO A 47 -1.66 -11.83 -3.54
C PRO A 47 -0.60 -10.89 -2.93
N LEU A 48 -0.45 -10.97 -1.61
CA LEU A 48 0.63 -10.33 -0.88
C LEU A 48 1.57 -11.41 -0.35
N LYS A 49 2.87 -11.18 -0.52
CA LYS A 49 3.91 -12.08 -0.02
C LYS A 49 3.97 -12.08 1.48
N HIS A 50 3.85 -10.90 2.08
CA HIS A 50 3.93 -10.71 3.52
C HIS A 50 3.00 -9.59 3.99
N ILE A 51 2.40 -9.77 5.16
CA ILE A 51 1.73 -8.73 5.92
C ILE A 51 2.31 -8.73 7.33
N ARG A 52 2.77 -7.57 7.79
CA ARG A 52 3.11 -7.33 9.20
C ARG A 52 2.15 -6.33 9.79
N PHE A 53 1.50 -6.70 10.89
CA PHE A 53 0.58 -5.85 11.62
C PHE A 53 1.09 -5.67 13.05
N ALA A 54 1.08 -4.44 13.55
CA ALA A 54 1.40 -4.18 14.95
C ALA A 54 0.40 -3.23 15.60
N HIS A 55 0.00 -3.58 16.81
CA HIS A 55 -0.66 -2.69 17.76
C HIS A 55 0.33 -2.35 18.87
N ILE A 56 0.46 -1.06 19.15
CA ILE A 56 1.37 -0.53 20.14
C ILE A 56 0.56 0.33 21.10
N SER A 57 0.51 -0.09 22.36
CA SER A 57 -0.12 0.68 23.42
C SER A 57 0.74 0.62 24.69
N LYS A 58 0.31 1.32 25.75
CA LYS A 58 0.92 1.14 27.07
C LYS A 58 0.64 -0.23 27.69
N GLN A 59 -0.36 -0.96 27.18
CA GLN A 59 -0.76 -2.26 27.72
C GLN A 59 0.06 -3.40 27.13
N GLU A 60 0.30 -3.34 25.82
CA GLU A 60 1.05 -4.36 25.09
C GLU A 60 1.63 -3.84 23.78
N LEU A 61 2.67 -4.54 23.32
CA LEU A 61 3.08 -4.57 21.93
C LEU A 61 2.62 -5.91 21.37
N ASN A 62 1.73 -5.87 20.39
CA ASN A 62 1.20 -7.05 19.73
C ASN A 62 1.61 -6.99 18.26
N VAL A 63 2.41 -7.95 17.81
CA VAL A 63 2.92 -8.01 16.44
C VAL A 63 2.50 -9.34 15.83
N GLN A 64 1.93 -9.27 14.63
CA GLN A 64 1.40 -10.40 13.90
C GLN A 64 1.92 -10.35 12.47
N THR A 65 2.24 -11.51 11.93
CA THR A 65 2.78 -11.65 10.57
C THR A 65 2.12 -12.79 9.85
N TRP A 66 1.85 -12.60 8.57
CA TRP A 66 1.31 -13.63 7.69
C TRP A 66 2.04 -13.59 6.36
N ASP A 67 2.37 -14.77 5.84
CA ASP A 67 3.00 -14.95 4.54
C ASP A 67 1.98 -15.51 3.53
N ASP A 68 2.25 -15.33 2.25
CA ASP A 68 1.51 -15.91 1.12
C ASP A 68 -0.01 -15.67 1.20
N VAL A 69 -0.42 -14.42 1.39
CA VAL A 69 -1.82 -14.00 1.63
C VAL A 69 -2.55 -13.78 0.30
N PRO A 70 -3.45 -14.68 -0.15
CA PRO A 70 -4.10 -14.54 -1.44
C PRO A 70 -5.04 -13.33 -1.50
N SER A 71 -5.26 -12.84 -2.71
CA SER A 71 -6.30 -11.85 -2.99
C SER A 71 -7.67 -12.32 -2.48
N GLY A 72 -8.36 -11.46 -1.76
CA GLY A 72 -9.67 -11.72 -1.15
C GLY A 72 -9.63 -12.45 0.20
N GLN A 73 -8.47 -12.94 0.66
CA GLN A 73 -8.36 -13.69 1.91
C GLN A 73 -8.60 -12.78 3.13
N THR A 74 -9.39 -13.28 4.08
CA THR A 74 -9.46 -12.73 5.45
C THR A 74 -8.62 -13.58 6.38
N LEU A 75 -7.67 -12.94 7.07
CA LEU A 75 -6.74 -13.57 7.99
C LEU A 75 -7.41 -13.88 9.33
N PRO A 76 -6.87 -14.84 10.12
CA PRO A 76 -7.38 -15.14 11.45
C PRO A 76 -7.42 -13.88 12.34
N ALA A 77 -8.50 -13.73 13.09
CA ALA A 77 -8.67 -12.60 13.99
C ALA A 77 -7.68 -12.68 15.17
N VAL A 78 -7.07 -11.55 15.51
CA VAL A 78 -6.07 -11.42 16.57
C VAL A 78 -6.66 -10.66 17.75
N TRP A 79 -6.39 -11.13 18.96
CA TRP A 79 -6.83 -10.46 20.17
C TRP A 79 -5.99 -9.22 20.43
N ILE A 80 -6.65 -8.10 20.69
CA ILE A 80 -6.02 -6.84 21.07
C ILE A 80 -6.42 -6.48 22.49
N LYS A 81 -5.43 -6.18 23.33
CA LYS A 81 -5.64 -5.67 24.68
C LYS A 81 -5.36 -4.17 24.71
N TYR A 82 -6.30 -3.41 25.27
CA TYR A 82 -6.16 -1.97 25.41
C TYR A 82 -6.76 -1.52 26.75
N ALA A 83 -6.62 -0.24 27.07
CA ALA A 83 -7.22 0.32 28.28
C ALA A 83 -7.79 1.71 28.01
N THR A 84 -8.84 2.07 28.76
CA THR A 84 -9.39 3.44 28.77
C THR A 84 -9.28 4.06 30.18
N GLY A 85 -9.22 5.40 30.24
CA GLY A 85 -9.07 6.16 31.47
C GLY A 85 -7.92 7.17 31.44
N ILE A 86 -7.63 7.81 32.57
CA ILE A 86 -6.78 9.02 32.65
C ILE A 86 -5.28 8.77 32.34
N PHE A 87 -4.82 7.51 32.31
CA PHE A 87 -3.39 7.18 32.13
C PHE A 87 -3.08 6.20 30.99
N THR A 88 -4.04 5.89 30.12
CA THR A 88 -3.96 4.71 29.24
C THR A 88 -3.08 4.86 28.00
N GLY A 89 -2.70 6.09 27.65
CA GLY A 89 -1.89 6.35 26.45
C GLY A 89 -2.72 6.30 25.19
N SER A 90 -2.05 6.17 24.05
CA SER A 90 -2.67 6.04 22.74
C SER A 90 -2.50 4.61 22.20
N ASP A 91 -3.41 4.21 21.32
CA ASP A 91 -3.27 3.02 20.49
C ASP A 91 -2.68 3.44 19.13
N THR A 92 -1.46 2.99 18.87
CA THR A 92 -0.75 3.20 17.59
C THR A 92 -0.81 1.93 16.77
N TRP A 93 -1.04 2.07 15.48
CA TRP A 93 -1.23 0.97 14.55
C TRP A 93 -0.21 1.05 13.41
N ASN A 94 0.46 -0.06 13.15
CA ASN A 94 1.36 -0.20 12.02
C ASN A 94 0.90 -1.36 11.15
N LEU A 95 0.99 -1.16 9.85
CA LEU A 95 0.74 -2.17 8.82
C LEU A 95 1.83 -2.03 7.77
N ASP A 96 2.47 -3.15 7.45
CA ASP A 96 3.36 -3.32 6.31
C ASP A 96 2.74 -4.36 5.39
N ILE A 97 2.66 -4.06 4.11
CA ILE A 97 2.29 -5.00 3.05
C ILE A 97 3.48 -5.16 2.12
N THR A 98 3.83 -6.39 1.79
CA THR A 98 4.90 -6.69 0.83
C THR A 98 4.31 -7.44 -0.35
N PHE A 99 4.54 -6.93 -1.56
CA PHE A 99 4.15 -7.59 -2.80
C PHE A 99 5.09 -8.76 -3.14
N GLU A 100 4.69 -9.60 -4.08
CA GLU A 100 5.46 -10.80 -4.51
C GLU A 100 6.86 -10.47 -5.02
N ASP A 101 7.02 -9.31 -5.65
CA ASP A 101 8.31 -8.79 -6.13
C ASP A 101 9.22 -8.24 -5.02
N GLY A 102 8.72 -8.15 -3.78
CA GLY A 102 9.46 -7.70 -2.61
C GLY A 102 9.19 -6.25 -2.21
N GLU A 103 8.44 -5.49 -3.00
CA GLU A 103 8.16 -4.09 -2.68
C GLU A 103 7.24 -3.96 -1.47
N THR A 104 7.61 -3.09 -0.54
CA THR A 104 6.91 -2.92 0.73
C THR A 104 6.29 -1.54 0.83
N PHE A 105 5.04 -1.49 1.25
CA PHE A 105 4.30 -0.26 1.53
C PHE A 105 3.71 -0.34 2.92
N TYR A 106 3.51 0.81 3.55
CA TYR A 106 3.08 0.88 4.93
C TYR A 106 2.09 2.02 5.17
N ILE A 107 1.39 1.93 6.29
CA ILE A 107 0.65 3.07 6.84
C ILE A 107 1.60 3.91 7.69
N ASP A 108 1.30 5.20 7.86
CA ASP A 108 2.11 6.09 8.69
C ASP A 108 2.36 5.46 10.07
N ARG A 109 3.63 5.38 10.48
CA ARG A 109 4.10 4.72 11.70
C ARG A 109 3.57 5.37 12.98
N ASP A 110 3.08 6.60 12.87
CA ASP A 110 2.44 7.34 13.95
C ASP A 110 0.91 7.39 13.82
N SER A 111 0.30 6.51 13.02
CA SER A 111 -1.15 6.37 12.90
C SER A 111 -1.77 6.00 14.24
N THR A 112 -2.34 7.00 14.91
CA THR A 112 -3.01 6.84 16.21
C THR A 112 -4.51 6.78 16.01
N CYS A 113 -5.13 5.72 16.52
CA CYS A 113 -6.58 5.60 16.55
C CYS A 113 -6.97 4.86 17.83
N ASN A 114 -7.50 5.60 18.80
CA ASN A 114 -7.68 5.12 20.15
C ASN A 114 -8.94 4.28 20.31
N LEU A 115 -8.79 3.11 20.92
CA LEU A 115 -9.90 2.25 21.26
C LEU A 115 -10.65 2.79 22.48
N GLN A 116 -11.97 2.63 22.47
CA GLN A 116 -12.84 3.05 23.57
C GLN A 116 -13.60 1.85 24.15
N GLU A 117 -14.29 2.07 25.26
CA GLU A 117 -15.11 1.03 25.90
C GLU A 117 -16.15 0.44 24.94
N SER A 118 -16.66 1.23 23.99
CA SER A 118 -17.62 0.80 22.95
C SER A 118 -17.08 -0.26 21.99
N ASP A 119 -15.76 -0.46 21.93
CA ASP A 119 -15.14 -1.48 21.09
C ASP A 119 -14.97 -2.82 21.81
N SER A 120 -15.25 -2.87 23.11
CA SER A 120 -14.99 -4.08 23.89
C SER A 120 -15.87 -5.24 23.43
N GLY A 121 -15.24 -6.41 23.28
CA GLY A 121 -15.90 -7.64 22.84
C GLY A 121 -16.27 -7.66 21.36
N GLN A 122 -15.95 -6.61 20.60
CA GLN A 122 -16.21 -6.58 19.17
C GLN A 122 -15.19 -7.42 18.40
N VAL A 123 -15.62 -7.86 17.22
CA VAL A 123 -14.77 -8.49 16.21
C VAL A 123 -14.84 -7.64 14.96
N TYR A 124 -13.75 -6.94 14.65
CA TYR A 124 -13.65 -6.11 13.45
C TYR A 124 -12.96 -6.85 12.32
N THR A 125 -13.35 -6.54 11.08
CA THR A 125 -12.59 -6.90 9.89
C THR A 125 -12.08 -5.62 9.25
N TRP A 126 -10.78 -5.39 9.35
CA TRP A 126 -10.08 -4.30 8.71
C TRP A 126 -9.61 -4.73 7.33
N THR A 127 -9.55 -3.79 6.39
CA THR A 127 -9.41 -4.15 4.98
C THR A 127 -8.31 -3.32 4.31
N ILE A 128 -7.43 -4.01 3.59
CA ILE A 128 -6.49 -3.42 2.65
C ILE A 128 -7.21 -3.32 1.31
N GLU A 129 -7.55 -2.12 0.87
CA GLU A 129 -8.31 -1.89 -0.37
C GLU A 129 -7.73 -0.70 -1.14
N GLY A 130 -7.46 -0.90 -2.43
CA GLY A 130 -6.76 0.09 -3.24
C GLY A 130 -5.43 0.48 -2.59
N SER A 131 -5.23 1.76 -2.32
CA SER A 131 -4.07 2.30 -1.60
C SER A 131 -4.43 2.78 -0.19
N THR A 132 -5.47 2.20 0.43
CA THR A 132 -5.98 2.60 1.75
C THR A 132 -6.14 1.40 2.67
N PHE A 133 -5.83 1.59 3.95
CA PHE A 133 -6.17 0.66 5.01
C PHE A 133 -7.39 1.17 5.78
N HIS A 134 -8.47 0.40 5.73
CA HIS A 134 -9.75 0.71 6.35
C HIS A 134 -9.87 0.01 7.70
N MET A 135 -10.02 0.80 8.76
CA MET A 135 -10.07 0.36 10.15
C MET A 135 -11.41 0.76 10.80
N PRO A 136 -12.54 0.15 10.39
CA PRO A 136 -13.83 0.44 11.00
C PRO A 136 -13.85 0.05 12.48
N MET A 137 -14.38 0.94 13.32
CA MET A 137 -14.55 0.78 14.76
C MET A 137 -15.78 1.55 15.24
N ASN A 138 -16.38 1.13 16.35
CA ASN A 138 -17.51 1.82 16.98
C ASN A 138 -17.08 3.17 17.58
N SER A 139 -15.82 3.27 18.01
CA SER A 139 -15.22 4.45 18.63
C SER A 139 -14.74 5.55 17.68
N ASP A 140 -15.22 5.51 16.42
CA ASP A 140 -14.76 6.30 15.27
C ASP A 140 -13.53 5.67 14.60
N GLY A 141 -13.80 4.85 13.57
CA GLY A 141 -12.76 4.16 12.79
C GLY A 141 -11.86 5.10 11.98
N MET A 142 -10.73 4.57 11.52
CA MET A 142 -9.75 5.32 10.73
C MET A 142 -9.64 4.75 9.31
N ASN A 143 -9.39 5.62 8.33
CA ASN A 143 -8.93 5.23 7.00
C ASN A 143 -7.59 5.89 6.78
N THR A 144 -6.55 5.10 6.55
CA THR A 144 -5.18 5.62 6.44
C THR A 144 -4.57 5.24 5.08
N PRO A 145 -3.93 6.18 4.36
CA PRO A 145 -3.24 5.87 3.12
C PRO A 145 -2.09 4.89 3.35
N ILE A 146 -1.95 3.93 2.43
CA ILE A 146 -0.80 3.05 2.33
C ILE A 146 0.15 3.65 1.30
N HIS A 147 1.38 3.92 1.71
CA HIS A 147 2.39 4.56 0.88
C HIS A 147 3.79 4.07 1.26
N ASN A 148 4.77 4.40 0.44
CA ASN A 148 6.17 4.23 0.79
C ASN A 148 6.82 5.63 0.79
N ASN A 149 7.40 6.05 1.90
CA ASN A 149 8.08 7.34 2.03
C ASN A 149 9.50 7.16 2.57
N ASP A 150 10.08 5.96 2.45
CA ASP A 150 11.47 5.77 2.83
C ASP A 150 12.32 6.61 1.86
N ASP A 151 13.11 7.56 2.42
CA ASP A 151 13.88 8.61 1.71
C ASP A 151 14.90 8.06 0.67
N GLU A 152 14.98 6.74 0.52
CA GLU A 152 15.85 6.00 -0.41
C GLU A 152 15.08 5.31 -1.55
N ASP A 153 13.73 5.33 -1.55
CA ASP A 153 12.91 4.59 -2.50
C ASP A 153 12.32 5.48 -3.62
N GLU A 154 12.50 4.96 -4.82
CA GLU A 154 12.16 5.50 -6.15
C GLU A 154 10.67 5.83 -6.38
N PHE A 155 9.74 5.30 -5.56
CA PHE A 155 8.28 5.43 -5.73
C PHE A 155 7.53 5.46 -4.39
N ASN A 156 6.43 6.22 -4.33
CA ASN A 156 5.63 6.36 -3.10
C ASN A 156 4.23 5.76 -3.14
N THR A 157 3.79 5.27 -4.31
CA THR A 157 2.48 4.66 -4.47
C THR A 157 2.49 3.54 -5.52
N TYR A 158 1.35 2.86 -5.64
CA TYR A 158 1.15 1.76 -6.56
C TYR A 158 -0.23 1.78 -7.19
N ALA A 159 -0.36 1.11 -8.33
CA ALA A 159 -1.62 0.77 -8.98
C ALA A 159 -1.52 -0.68 -9.50
N PHE A 160 -2.58 -1.16 -10.14
CA PHE A 160 -2.64 -2.51 -10.68
C PHE A 160 -2.94 -2.49 -12.18
N ALA A 161 -2.19 -3.28 -12.93
CA ALA A 161 -2.34 -3.39 -14.38
C ALA A 161 -2.54 -4.85 -14.80
N ARG A 162 -3.22 -5.03 -15.93
CA ARG A 162 -3.24 -6.30 -16.68
C ARG A 162 -3.48 -6.04 -18.15
N ILE A 163 -2.98 -6.92 -19.00
CA ILE A 163 -3.25 -6.88 -20.44
C ILE A 163 -4.67 -7.37 -20.68
N LYS A 164 -5.41 -6.65 -21.53
CA LYS A 164 -6.65 -7.11 -22.16
C LYS A 164 -6.37 -7.39 -23.63
N ASN A 165 -6.60 -8.63 -24.06
CA ASN A 165 -6.46 -8.99 -25.46
C ASN A 165 -7.71 -8.53 -26.23
N GLU A 166 -7.64 -7.37 -26.88
CA GLU A 166 -8.67 -6.89 -27.82
C GLU A 166 -8.26 -7.17 -29.29
N PHE A 167 -7.24 -7.99 -29.50
CA PHE A 167 -6.80 -8.47 -30.79
C PHE A 167 -7.61 -9.72 -31.18
N ASP A 168 -7.67 -10.01 -32.47
CA ASP A 168 -8.48 -11.12 -32.98
C ASP A 168 -7.81 -12.50 -32.87
N GLN A 169 -6.56 -12.56 -32.40
CA GLN A 169 -5.81 -13.80 -32.16
C GLN A 169 -5.59 -14.05 -30.67
N THR A 170 -5.52 -15.32 -30.29
CA THR A 170 -5.07 -15.73 -28.95
C THR A 170 -3.58 -15.41 -28.80
N PHE A 171 -3.22 -14.71 -27.73
CA PHE A 171 -1.82 -14.55 -27.35
C PHE A 171 -1.34 -15.83 -26.68
N GLU A 172 -0.23 -16.38 -27.15
CA GLU A 172 0.45 -17.53 -26.54
C GLU A 172 1.42 -17.09 -25.44
N TRP A 173 1.93 -15.87 -25.57
CA TRP A 173 2.79 -15.21 -24.60
C TRP A 173 2.57 -13.70 -24.68
N SER A 174 2.74 -13.01 -23.56
CA SER A 174 2.70 -11.55 -23.50
C SER A 174 3.60 -11.01 -22.39
N GLN A 175 4.04 -9.77 -22.53
CA GLN A 175 4.85 -9.05 -21.54
C GLN A 175 4.35 -7.61 -21.46
N LEU A 176 4.29 -7.09 -20.24
CA LEU A 176 4.10 -5.68 -19.92
C LEU A 176 5.34 -5.18 -19.18
N ALA A 177 5.92 -4.09 -19.63
CA ALA A 177 6.97 -3.39 -18.93
C ALA A 177 6.48 -2.00 -18.52
N HIS A 178 6.81 -1.62 -17.29
CA HIS A 178 6.60 -0.29 -16.74
C HIS A 178 7.92 0.22 -16.17
N THR A 179 8.26 1.44 -16.52
CA THR A 179 9.41 2.18 -16.01
C THR A 179 8.90 3.49 -15.46
N HIS A 180 9.16 3.78 -14.20
CA HIS A 180 9.04 5.13 -13.67
C HIS A 180 10.39 5.83 -13.82
N GLU A 181 10.41 7.12 -14.12
CA GLU A 181 11.67 7.85 -14.31
C GLU A 181 12.50 7.84 -13.03
N GLY A 182 13.79 7.55 -13.15
CA GLY A 182 14.67 7.35 -11.99
C GLY A 182 14.63 5.96 -11.37
N THR A 183 13.63 5.15 -11.77
CA THR A 183 13.05 3.83 -11.41
C THR A 183 13.72 2.46 -11.57
N GLY A 184 14.65 2.42 -12.52
CA GLY A 184 14.83 1.20 -13.32
C GLY A 184 13.53 0.74 -14.02
N GLU A 185 13.62 -0.36 -14.76
CA GLU A 185 12.47 -0.95 -15.46
C GLU A 185 11.98 -2.21 -14.75
N ARG A 186 10.66 -2.32 -14.58
CA ARG A 186 10.01 -3.54 -14.11
C ARG A 186 9.25 -4.21 -15.24
N ARG A 187 9.50 -5.51 -15.42
CA ARG A 187 8.88 -6.34 -16.46
C ARG A 187 8.04 -7.44 -15.83
N SER A 188 6.83 -7.59 -16.34
CA SER A 188 5.92 -8.69 -16.03
C SER A 188 5.67 -9.51 -17.29
N GLU A 189 5.91 -10.81 -17.21
CA GLU A 189 5.76 -11.74 -18.33
C GLU A 189 4.74 -12.83 -18.02
N TRP A 190 3.99 -13.22 -19.05
CA TRP A 190 3.00 -14.27 -18.96
C TRP A 190 3.12 -15.22 -20.15
N THR A 191 3.31 -16.50 -19.84
CA THR A 191 3.25 -17.62 -20.79
C THR A 191 1.85 -18.24 -20.86
N THR A 192 0.91 -17.75 -20.06
CA THR A 192 -0.49 -18.21 -20.10
C THR A 192 -1.17 -17.65 -21.34
N SER A 193 -1.91 -18.51 -22.04
CA SER A 193 -2.65 -18.08 -23.24
C SER A 193 -3.76 -17.10 -22.88
N ILE A 194 -3.81 -15.96 -23.57
CA ILE A 194 -4.85 -14.95 -23.41
C ILE A 194 -5.73 -14.99 -24.66
N PRO A 195 -6.93 -15.60 -24.61
CA PRO A 195 -7.83 -15.64 -25.76
C PRO A 195 -8.32 -14.22 -26.10
N PRO A 196 -8.92 -14.02 -27.29
CA PRO A 196 -9.61 -12.78 -27.60
C PRO A 196 -10.62 -12.41 -26.51
N GLN A 197 -10.63 -11.14 -26.11
CA GLN A 197 -11.37 -10.58 -24.97
C GLN A 197 -10.95 -11.09 -23.59
N GLY A 198 -9.92 -11.93 -23.51
CA GLY A 198 -9.32 -12.41 -22.27
C GLY A 198 -8.39 -11.40 -21.61
N PHE A 199 -7.94 -11.75 -20.40
CA PHE A 199 -7.04 -10.93 -19.59
C PHE A 199 -5.81 -11.71 -19.14
N SER A 200 -4.67 -11.03 -19.01
CA SER A 200 -3.53 -11.54 -18.26
C SER A 200 -3.82 -11.55 -16.75
N PRO A 201 -3.01 -12.25 -15.95
CA PRO A 201 -2.89 -11.98 -14.52
C PRO A 201 -2.62 -10.50 -14.22
N VAL A 202 -3.04 -10.07 -13.04
CA VAL A 202 -2.82 -8.70 -12.52
C VAL A 202 -1.43 -8.59 -11.93
N VAL A 203 -0.78 -7.45 -12.14
CA VAL A 203 0.52 -7.11 -11.55
C VAL A 203 0.50 -5.71 -10.94
N PRO A 204 1.23 -5.48 -9.84
CA PRO A 204 1.43 -4.14 -9.31
C PRO A 204 2.36 -3.34 -10.23
N VAL A 205 2.16 -2.02 -10.26
CA VAL A 205 3.01 -1.04 -10.94
C VAL A 205 3.22 0.13 -9.99
N TYR A 206 4.41 0.72 -9.97
CA TYR A 206 4.83 1.64 -8.91
C TYR A 206 5.26 2.97 -9.49
N PHE A 207 4.81 4.05 -8.86
CA PHE A 207 5.03 5.40 -9.37
C PHE A 207 5.02 6.40 -8.22
N THR A 208 5.49 7.61 -8.50
CA THR A 208 5.49 8.71 -7.54
C THR A 208 4.40 9.71 -7.83
N THR A 209 3.78 10.22 -6.77
CA THR A 209 2.84 11.35 -6.84
C THR A 209 3.19 12.42 -5.81
N GLY A 210 2.82 13.68 -6.07
CA GLY A 210 3.08 14.77 -5.15
C GLY A 210 3.34 16.10 -5.86
N PHE A 211 3.34 17.19 -5.10
CA PHE A 211 3.61 18.52 -5.64
C PHE A 211 5.05 18.63 -6.12
N GLY A 212 5.25 18.98 -7.40
CA GLY A 212 6.57 19.19 -7.99
C GLY A 212 7.24 17.94 -8.55
N ASN A 213 6.60 16.76 -8.48
CA ASN A 213 7.07 15.59 -9.19
C ASN A 213 6.91 15.79 -10.72
N THR A 214 7.99 15.57 -11.47
CA THR A 214 8.04 15.66 -12.93
C THR A 214 8.36 14.33 -13.60
N ASP A 215 8.51 13.28 -12.80
CA ASP A 215 8.93 11.95 -13.23
C ASP A 215 7.89 11.36 -14.16
N THR A 216 8.36 10.58 -15.11
CA THR A 216 7.56 10.08 -16.22
C THR A 216 7.32 8.58 -16.12
N ASP A 217 6.07 8.16 -16.36
CA ASP A 217 5.74 6.75 -16.56
C ASP A 217 5.85 6.33 -18.02
N PHE A 218 6.57 5.24 -18.21
CA PHE A 218 6.98 4.69 -19.49
C PHE A 218 6.49 3.24 -19.61
N TRP A 219 5.88 2.92 -20.75
CA TRP A 219 5.25 1.62 -20.97
C TRP A 219 5.77 0.93 -22.22
N ALA A 220 5.97 -0.38 -22.14
CA ALA A 220 6.20 -1.23 -23.31
C ALA A 220 5.37 -2.52 -23.21
N VAL A 221 4.97 -3.04 -24.37
CA VAL A 221 4.20 -4.27 -24.45
C VAL A 221 4.73 -5.14 -25.57
N ARG A 222 4.68 -6.45 -25.34
CA ARG A 222 4.99 -7.45 -26.35
C ARG A 222 3.95 -8.57 -26.26
N ALA A 223 3.54 -9.11 -27.40
CA ALA A 223 2.68 -10.28 -27.44
C ALA A 223 3.09 -11.19 -28.60
N LYS A 224 3.01 -12.50 -28.40
CA LYS A 224 3.27 -13.54 -29.40
C LYS A 224 1.98 -14.29 -29.70
N TYR A 225 1.75 -14.59 -30.97
CA TYR A 225 0.61 -15.39 -31.41
C TYR A 225 0.94 -16.16 -32.69
N SER A 226 0.20 -17.23 -32.96
CA SER A 226 0.31 -17.99 -34.21
C SER A 226 -0.85 -17.67 -35.16
N ALA A 227 -0.52 -17.36 -36.42
CA ALA A 227 -1.48 -17.13 -37.50
C ALA A 227 -0.85 -17.51 -38.85
N ASP A 228 -1.68 -17.93 -39.81
CA ASP A 228 -1.24 -18.31 -41.17
C ASP A 228 -0.08 -19.32 -41.20
N GLY A 229 -0.08 -20.25 -40.24
CA GLY A 229 0.96 -21.29 -40.13
C GLY A 229 2.34 -20.77 -39.69
N GLY A 230 2.42 -19.57 -39.11
CA GLY A 230 3.66 -19.02 -38.56
C GLY A 230 3.46 -18.24 -37.27
N VAL A 231 4.58 -17.93 -36.61
CA VAL A 231 4.62 -17.13 -35.39
C VAL A 231 4.74 -15.65 -35.74
N HIS A 232 3.97 -14.83 -35.03
CA HIS A 232 3.96 -13.38 -35.15
C HIS A 232 4.13 -12.73 -33.78
N TYR A 233 4.69 -11.53 -33.78
CA TYR A 233 4.84 -10.70 -32.61
C TYR A 233 4.14 -9.36 -32.84
N LEU A 234 3.42 -8.88 -31.82
CA LEU A 234 3.05 -7.47 -31.68
C LEU A 234 4.07 -6.84 -30.76
N LEU A 235 4.78 -5.85 -31.27
CA LEU A 235 5.86 -5.18 -30.57
C LEU A 235 5.60 -3.68 -30.60
N ARG A 236 5.89 -3.05 -29.47
CA ARG A 236 6.39 -1.68 -29.49
C ARG A 236 7.91 -1.76 -29.44
N GLN A 237 8.59 -1.09 -30.38
CA GLN A 237 10.04 -1.22 -30.56
C GLN A 237 10.80 -0.91 -29.26
N THR A 238 11.93 -1.61 -29.10
CA THR A 238 12.80 -1.65 -27.91
C THR A 238 13.34 -0.30 -27.46
N ASP A 239 13.29 0.71 -28.33
CA ASP A 239 13.99 1.99 -28.13
C ASP A 239 13.04 3.15 -27.81
N GLU A 240 11.72 2.91 -27.81
CA GLU A 240 10.71 3.95 -27.54
C GLU A 240 9.77 3.50 -26.42
N ASN A 241 10.06 3.86 -25.18
CA ASN A 241 9.11 3.75 -24.08
C ASN A 241 7.92 4.71 -24.28
N TYR A 242 6.68 4.28 -23.97
CA TYR A 242 5.48 5.10 -24.23
C TYR A 242 5.24 5.95 -23.02
N LYS A 243 5.29 7.27 -23.18
CA LYS A 243 4.90 8.15 -22.11
C LYS A 243 3.39 8.08 -21.90
N CYS A 244 2.97 7.58 -20.75
CA CYS A 244 1.60 7.74 -20.28
C CYS A 244 1.58 7.77 -18.75
N MET A 245 1.23 8.93 -18.22
CA MET A 245 1.37 9.27 -16.81
C MET A 245 0.30 8.62 -15.94
N LEU A 246 0.73 8.03 -14.82
CA LEU A 246 -0.11 7.74 -13.68
C LEU A 246 -0.22 8.98 -12.78
N LYS A 247 -1.35 9.13 -12.10
CA LYS A 247 -1.64 10.26 -11.21
C LYS A 247 -2.16 9.75 -9.87
N SER A 248 -2.27 10.65 -8.88
CA SER A 248 -2.80 10.31 -7.55
C SER A 248 -4.19 9.66 -7.57
N GLY A 249 -5.03 9.98 -8.55
CA GLY A 249 -6.34 9.35 -8.73
C GLY A 249 -6.29 7.88 -9.19
N ASP A 250 -5.14 7.41 -9.66
CA ASP A 250 -4.92 6.04 -10.13
C ASP A 250 -4.39 5.12 -9.03
N ALA A 251 -3.99 5.69 -7.88
CA ALA A 251 -3.45 4.95 -6.75
C ALA A 251 -4.44 3.86 -6.29
N GLY A 252 -3.93 2.63 -6.19
CA GLY A 252 -4.69 1.44 -5.81
C GLY A 252 -5.71 0.96 -6.84
N GLN A 253 -5.84 1.62 -7.99
CA GLN A 253 -6.84 1.25 -9.00
C GLN A 253 -6.33 0.12 -9.89
N LEU A 254 -7.24 -0.75 -10.34
CA LEU A 254 -6.99 -1.71 -11.41
C LEU A 254 -7.38 -1.12 -12.75
N PHE A 255 -6.44 -1.05 -13.68
CA PHE A 255 -6.67 -0.60 -15.05
C PHE A 255 -6.23 -1.63 -16.08
N HIS A 256 -6.68 -1.43 -17.32
CA HIS A 256 -6.49 -2.38 -18.41
C HIS A 256 -5.58 -1.81 -19.48
N VAL A 257 -4.62 -2.63 -19.88
CA VAL A 257 -3.72 -2.38 -21.00
C VAL A 257 -4.28 -3.12 -22.22
N GLY A 258 -5.07 -2.43 -23.03
CA GLY A 258 -5.68 -2.98 -24.23
C GLY A 258 -4.67 -3.16 -25.36
N ILE A 259 -4.58 -4.35 -25.91
CA ILE A 259 -3.93 -4.60 -27.20
C ILE A 259 -5.03 -4.83 -28.21
N ARG A 260 -5.33 -3.85 -29.04
CA ARG A 260 -6.42 -3.88 -30.03
C ARG A 260 -5.88 -4.05 -31.43
N GLY A 261 -6.63 -4.68 -32.31
CA GLY A 261 -6.31 -4.75 -33.73
C GLY A 261 -6.80 -6.02 -34.37
N GLN A 262 -6.31 -6.28 -35.58
CA GLN A 262 -6.59 -7.51 -36.30
C GLN A 262 -5.35 -8.02 -37.00
N HIS A 263 -5.21 -9.34 -37.08
CA HIS A 263 -4.16 -9.96 -37.86
C HIS A 263 -4.20 -9.47 -39.33
N SER A 264 -3.03 -9.24 -39.92
CA SER A 264 -2.89 -8.67 -41.28
C SER A 264 -3.39 -7.23 -41.43
N ARG A 265 -3.66 -6.52 -40.33
CA ARG A 265 -3.93 -5.08 -40.25
C ARG A 265 -3.01 -4.43 -39.20
N SER A 266 -3.16 -3.13 -38.97
CA SER A 266 -2.50 -2.45 -37.85
C SER A 266 -3.12 -2.86 -36.51
N GLY A 267 -2.32 -2.83 -35.45
CA GLY A 267 -2.78 -2.90 -34.07
C GLY A 267 -2.49 -1.60 -33.33
N ASP A 268 -3.23 -1.35 -32.27
CA ASP A 268 -3.06 -0.23 -31.36
C ASP A 268 -2.85 -0.76 -29.94
N PHE A 269 -1.91 -0.15 -29.22
CA PHE A 269 -1.77 -0.25 -27.79
C PHE A 269 -2.56 0.88 -27.15
N ILE A 270 -3.52 0.52 -26.32
CA ILE A 270 -4.39 1.45 -25.62
C ILE A 270 -4.15 1.25 -24.13
N LEU A 271 -3.62 2.27 -23.48
CA LEU A 271 -3.58 2.35 -22.03
C LEU A 271 -4.82 3.13 -21.59
N ASP A 272 -5.78 2.44 -20.97
CA ASP A 272 -7.00 3.05 -20.44
C ASP A 272 -6.89 3.12 -18.92
N ILE A 273 -6.49 4.28 -18.41
CA ILE A 273 -6.22 4.55 -17.00
C ILE A 273 -7.37 5.42 -16.45
N PRO A 274 -7.78 5.28 -15.18
CA PRO A 274 -8.83 6.12 -14.60
C PRO A 274 -8.61 7.63 -14.79
N SER A 275 -7.37 8.11 -14.72
CA SER A 275 -7.02 9.53 -14.91
C SER A 275 -6.84 9.97 -16.36
N GLY A 276 -7.01 9.08 -17.34
CA GLY A 276 -6.95 9.36 -18.77
C GLY A 276 -6.56 8.15 -19.63
N SER A 277 -6.79 8.24 -20.94
CA SER A 277 -6.33 7.21 -21.89
C SER A 277 -5.21 7.73 -22.78
N CYS A 278 -4.26 6.85 -23.07
CA CYS A 278 -3.16 7.08 -24.01
C CYS A 278 -3.19 5.97 -25.07
N THR A 279 -2.97 6.30 -26.33
CA THR A 279 -2.98 5.33 -27.45
C THR A 279 -1.76 5.50 -28.34
N VAL A 280 -1.15 4.39 -28.73
CA VAL A 280 0.00 4.34 -29.64
C VAL A 280 -0.11 3.13 -30.56
N GLY A 281 0.31 3.26 -31.81
CA GLY A 281 0.30 2.15 -32.77
C GLY A 281 1.30 1.04 -32.39
N LEU A 282 0.95 -0.20 -32.72
CA LEU A 282 1.80 -1.38 -32.58
C LEU A 282 2.32 -1.85 -33.93
N VAL A 283 3.54 -2.37 -33.95
CA VAL A 283 4.16 -2.97 -35.13
C VAL A 283 3.99 -4.48 -35.05
N GLN A 284 3.46 -5.07 -36.13
CA GLN A 284 3.43 -6.51 -36.31
C GLN A 284 4.72 -6.98 -37.01
N SER A 285 5.37 -8.01 -36.48
CA SER A 285 6.48 -8.69 -37.14
C SER A 285 6.23 -10.20 -37.20
N LYS A 286 6.73 -10.85 -38.25
CA LYS A 286 6.68 -12.32 -38.40
C LYS A 286 8.06 -12.91 -38.10
N GLU A 287 8.07 -14.00 -37.33
CA GLU A 287 9.29 -14.72 -36.98
C GLU A 287 10.02 -15.21 -38.26
N GLY A 288 11.31 -14.92 -38.38
CA GLY A 288 12.14 -15.35 -39.52
C GLY A 288 12.12 -14.45 -40.76
N THR A 289 11.44 -13.30 -40.73
CA THR A 289 11.55 -12.29 -41.81
C THR A 289 12.76 -11.40 -41.58
N THR A 290 13.73 -11.41 -42.50
CA THR A 290 14.97 -10.62 -42.45
C THR A 290 14.71 -9.11 -42.54
N GLY A 291 14.50 -8.51 -41.38
CA GLY A 291 14.76 -7.12 -41.06
C GLY A 291 15.10 -7.15 -39.57
N SER A 292 16.34 -6.85 -39.22
CA SER A 292 16.89 -6.96 -37.88
C SER A 292 16.09 -6.14 -36.87
N VAL A 293 15.01 -6.74 -36.35
CA VAL A 293 14.57 -6.50 -34.98
C VAL A 293 15.33 -7.54 -34.20
N ASN A 294 16.44 -7.14 -33.58
CA ASN A 294 17.03 -7.94 -32.52
C ASN A 294 15.94 -8.08 -31.46
N VAL A 295 15.25 -9.23 -31.48
CA VAL A 295 14.49 -9.70 -30.33
C VAL A 295 15.54 -10.35 -29.43
N GLU A 296 16.43 -9.55 -28.86
CA GLU A 296 17.18 -9.99 -27.69
C GLU A 296 16.21 -10.03 -26.51
N LEU A 297 16.21 -11.19 -25.84
CA LEU A 297 15.52 -11.48 -24.59
C LEU A 297 16.16 -10.70 -23.45
#